data_AF-A0A2H0B8R1-F1
#
_entry.id   AF-A0A2H0B8R1-F1
#
_cell.length_a   1.000
_cell.length_b   1.000
_cell.length_c   1.000
_cell.angle_alpha   90.00
_cell.angle_beta   90.00
_cell.angle_gamma   90.00
#
_symmetry.space_group_name_H-M   'P 1'
#
loop_
_entity.id
_entity.type
_entity.pdbx_description
1 polymer ?
#
loop_
_entity_poly.entity_id
_entity_poly.type
_entity_poly.pdbx_seq_one_letter_code
_entity_poly.pdbx_strand_id
1 'polypeptide(L)' 'YEKQEGEEKPIGLILCAETSREQVELLELHKDGIMVAEYWTELPPKKELEKKLHQALIEARENIEKRKLLS' A
#
# COMPACT_ATOMS: atom_id res chain seq x y z
N TYR A 1 14.46 6.07 15.58
CA TYR A 1 14.21 6.43 14.17
C TYR A 1 15.53 6.87 13.56
N GLU A 2 16.39 5.90 13.23
CA GLU A 2 17.58 6.16 12.43
C GLU A 2 17.17 6.14 10.95
N LYS A 3 17.74 7.04 10.17
CA LYS A 3 17.64 7.06 8.71
C LYS A 3 18.99 7.42 8.14
N GLN A 4 19.36 6.81 7.03
CA GLN A 4 20.52 7.24 6.27
C GLN A 4 20.19 8.48 5.44
N GLU A 5 21.23 9.21 5.04
CA GLU A 5 21.10 10.38 4.18
C GLU A 5 20.51 9.96 2.83
N GLY A 6 19.37 10.56 2.46
CA GLY A 6 18.60 10.20 1.27
C GLY A 6 17.47 9.19 1.48
N GLU A 7 17.30 8.64 2.69
CA GLU A 7 16.14 7.80 3.00
C GLU A 7 14.89 8.63 3.28
N GLU A 8 13.79 8.24 2.62
CA GLU A 8 12.45 8.77 2.89
C GLU A 8 11.98 8.43 4.31
N LYS A 9 10.86 9.02 4.75
CA LYS A 9 10.28 8.65 6.06
C LYS A 9 10.03 7.14 6.12
N PRO A 10 10.44 6.44 7.20
CA PRO A 10 10.27 5.01 7.31
C PRO A 10 8.80 4.70 7.28
N ILE A 11 8.44 3.76 6.42
CA ILE A 11 7.09 3.24 6.31
C ILE A 11 7.03 1.98 7.17
N GLY A 12 6.21 2.00 8.22
CA GLY A 12 5.88 0.78 8.95
C GLY A 12 4.83 0.00 8.15
N LEU A 13 4.97 -1.32 8.04
CA LEU A 13 3.93 -2.17 7.45
C LEU A 13 3.49 -3.19 8.51
N ILE A 14 2.20 -3.19 8.84
CA ILE A 14 1.59 -4.20 9.72
C ILE A 14 0.69 -5.09 8.87
N LEU A 15 0.89 -6.41 8.95
CA LEU A 15 0.06 -7.42 8.28
C LEU A 15 -0.86 -8.12 9.29
N CYS A 16 -2.17 -7.96 9.14
CA CYS A 16 -3.18 -8.55 10.04
C CYS A 16 -4.07 -9.58 9.31
N ALA A 17 -4.43 -10.66 10.02
CA ALA A 17 -5.31 -11.73 9.52
C ALA A 17 -6.76 -11.29 9.37
N GLU A 18 -7.17 -10.47 10.33
CA GLU A 18 -8.49 -9.87 10.41
C GLU A 18 -8.23 -8.42 10.81
N THR A 19 -8.54 -7.48 9.92
CA THR A 19 -8.50 -6.05 10.23
C THR A 19 -9.91 -5.63 10.61
N SER A 20 -10.12 -5.23 11.86
CA SER A 20 -11.20 -4.29 12.17
C SER A 20 -10.73 -2.92 11.71
N ARG A 21 -11.14 -2.50 10.50
CA ARG A 21 -10.77 -1.19 9.92
C ARG A 21 -11.07 -0.04 10.88
N GLU A 22 -12.12 -0.18 11.68
CA GLU A 22 -12.52 0.77 12.72
C GLU A 22 -11.43 0.99 13.78
N GLN A 23 -10.69 -0.05 14.19
CA GLN A 23 -9.61 0.07 15.18
C GLN A 23 -8.35 0.73 14.60
N VAL A 24 -8.08 0.52 13.31
CA VAL A 24 -6.93 1.14 12.62
C VAL A 24 -7.16 2.64 12.41
N GLU A 25 -8.39 3.04 12.09
CA GLU A 25 -8.76 4.46 11.94
C GLU A 25 -8.69 5.23 13.25
N LEU A 26 -9.10 4.62 14.37
CA LEU A 26 -9.06 5.24 15.71
C LEU A 26 -7.63 5.50 16.22
N LEU A 27 -6.67 4.64 15.85
CA LEU A 27 -5.27 4.74 16.29
C LEU A 27 -4.43 5.73 15.47
N GLU A 28 -5.01 6.36 14.44
CA GLU A 28 -4.33 7.29 13.53
C GLU A 28 -3.00 6.79 12.94
N LEU A 29 -2.79 5.47 12.86
CA LEU A 29 -1.50 4.85 12.50
C LEU A 29 -0.97 5.30 11.12
N HIS A 30 -1.88 5.67 10.22
CA HIS A 30 -1.54 6.26 8.92
C HIS A 30 -0.78 7.60 9.05
N LYS A 31 -1.03 8.38 10.10
CA LYS A 31 -0.35 9.66 10.36
C LYS A 31 1.10 9.47 10.84
N ASP A 32 1.41 8.32 11.44
CA ASP A 32 2.75 7.95 11.88
C ASP A 32 3.57 7.21 10.79
N GLY A 33 3.05 7.18 9.56
CA GLY A 33 3.69 6.48 8.44
C GLY A 33 3.59 4.96 8.52
N ILE A 34 2.65 4.43 9.31
CA ILE A 34 2.40 2.99 9.42
C ILE A 34 1.19 2.62 8.56
N MET A 35 1.44 1.83 7.54
CA MET A 35 0.42 1.23 6.68
C MET A 35 -0.01 -0.12 7.28
N VAL A 36 -1.32 -0.30 7.46
CA VAL A 36 -1.88 -1.59 7.87
C VAL A 36 -2.50 -2.23 6.64
N ALA A 37 -2.05 -3.45 6.30
CA ALA A 37 -2.60 -4.23 5.20
C ALA A 37 -3.13 -5.56 5.72
N GLU A 38 -4.20 -6.04 5.09
CA GLU A 38 -4.72 -7.39 5.30
C GLU A 38 -3.84 -8.37 4.53
N TYR A 39 -3.44 -9.47 5.16
CA TYR A 39 -2.80 -10.54 4.40
C TYR A 39 -3.87 -11.42 3.76
N TRP A 40 -3.71 -11.73 2.46
CA TRP A 40 -4.60 -12.67 1.80
C TRP A 40 -4.24 -14.09 2.26
N THR A 41 -5.08 -14.68 3.11
CA THR A 41 -4.99 -16.11 3.50
C THR A 41 -5.12 -17.02 2.28
N GLU A 42 -5.92 -16.59 1.29
CA GLU A 42 -6.14 -17.30 0.03
C GLU A 42 -6.01 -16.34 -1.16
N LEU A 43 -5.23 -16.77 -2.16
CA LEU A 43 -5.08 -16.02 -3.40
C LEU A 43 -6.32 -16.19 -4.29
N PRO A 44 -6.78 -15.14 -4.99
CA PRO A 44 -7.82 -15.29 -5.99
C PRO A 44 -7.36 -16.23 -7.11
N PRO A 45 -8.31 -16.84 -7.87
CA PRO A 45 -7.97 -17.70 -9.00
C PRO A 45 -7.00 -17.01 -9.97
N LYS A 46 -6.07 -17.78 -10.56
CA LYS A 46 -4.99 -17.25 -11.40
C LYS A 46 -5.44 -16.18 -12.41
N LYS A 47 -6.54 -16.42 -13.12
CA LYS A 47 -7.08 -15.47 -14.12
C LYS A 47 -7.50 -14.14 -13.51
N GLU A 48 -8.11 -14.16 -12.33
CA GLU A 48 -8.54 -12.96 -11.62
C GLU A 48 -7.33 -12.20 -11.05
N LEU A 49 -6.32 -12.93 -10.55
CA LEU A 49 -5.07 -12.34 -10.10
C LEU A 49 -4.33 -11.64 -11.25
N GLU A 50 -4.19 -12.32 -12.40
CA GLU A 50 -3.58 -11.75 -13.61
C GLU A 50 -4.28 -10.46 -14.04
N LYS A 51 -5.62 -10.48 -14.06
CA LYS A 51 -6.43 -9.30 -14.39
C LYS A 51 -6.19 -8.14 -13.41
N LYS A 52 -6.21 -8.42 -12.10
CA LYS A 52 -5.94 -7.40 -11.06
C LYS A 52 -4.55 -6.80 -11.18
N LEU A 53 -3.52 -7.63 -11.39
CA LEU A 53 -2.15 -7.17 -11.56
C LEU A 53 -1.99 -6.31 -12.81
N HIS A 54 -2.60 -6.72 -13.92
CA HIS A 54 -2.57 -5.94 -15.16
C HIS A 54 -3.22 -4.57 -14.98
N GLN A 55 -4.37 -4.52 -14.31
CA GLN A 55 -5.07 -3.28 -13.99
C GLN A 55 -4.22 -2.35 -13.10
N ALA A 56 -3.65 -2.88 -12.02
CA ALA A 56 -2.78 -2.13 -11.12
C ALA A 56 -1.55 -1.56 -11.84
N LEU A 57 -0.98 -2.29 -12.79
CA LEU A 57 0.13 -1.82 -13.62
C LEU A 57 -0.26 -0.62 -14.50
N ILE A 58 -1.44 -0.68 -15.13
CA ILE A 58 -1.94 0.43 -15.96
C ILE A 58 -2.11 1.68 -15.10
N GLU A 59 -2.79 1.55 -13.95
CA GLU A 59 -3.02 2.66 -13.02
C GLU A 59 -1.72 3.27 -12.48
N ALA A 60 -0.75 2.43 -12.13
CA ALA A 60 0.56 2.89 -11.67
C ALA A 60 1.28 3.71 -12.75
N ARG A 61 1.24 3.27 -14.01
CA ARG A 61 1.82 4.01 -15.13
C ARG A 61 1.12 5.35 -15.34
N GLU A 62 -0.21 5.37 -15.33
CA GLU A 62 -0.98 6.62 -15.45
C GLU A 62 -0.65 7.60 -14.34
N ASN A 63 -0.52 7.12 -13.09
CA ASN A 63 -0.17 7.97 -11.95
C ASN A 63 1.23 8.57 -12.07
N ILE A 64 2.20 7.81 -12.57
CA ILE A 64 3.55 8.30 -12.83
C ILE A 64 3.54 9.37 -13.91
N GLU A 65 2.84 9.14 -15.02
CA GLU A 65 2.76 10.13 -16.11
C GLU A 65 2.03 11.41 -15.66
N LYS A 66 0.95 11.30 -14.88
CA LYS A 66 0.28 12.46 -14.27
C LYS A 66 1.23 13.25 -13.37
N ARG A 67 2.03 12.58 -12.54
CA ARG A 67 3.02 13.24 -11.66
C ARG A 67 4.10 13.98 -12.46
N LYS A 68 4.57 13.42 -13.58
CA LYS A 68 5.53 14.09 -14.48
C LYS A 68 4.95 15.32 -15.16
N LEU A 69 3.65 15.31 -15.48
CA LEU A 69 2.99 16.47 -16.11
C LEU A 69 2.79 17.63 -15.12
N LEU A 70 2.78 17.34 -13.82
CA LEU A 70 2.57 18.30 -12.74
C LEU A 70 3.87 18.81 -12.10
N SER A 71 5.04 18.31 -12.54
CA SER A 71 6.39 18.71 -12.09
C SER A 71 7.10 19.56 -13.13
#